data_AF-A0AAZ3NQB5-F1
#
_entry.id   AF-A0AAZ3NQB5-F1
#
_cell.length_a   1.000
_cell.length_b   1.000
_cell.length_c   1.000
_cell.angle_alpha   90.00
_cell.angle_beta   90.00
_cell.angle_gamma   90.00
#
_symmetry.space_group_name_H-M   'P 1'
#
loop_
_entity.id
_entity.type
_entity.pdbx_description
1 polymer ?
#
loop_
_entity_poly.entity_id
_entity_poly.type
_entity_poly.pdbx_seq_one_letter_code
_entity_poly.pdbx_strand_id
1 'polypeptide(L)'
;MQSAYDDLAKQRMQQSRALCSEAGPGGLNLGKKISIPKDVMMEELNLQSNRGSRMFQERLKRPLPQASPPLTKVPPTSCGRDISSEISC
;
A
#
# COMPACT_ATOMS: atom_id res chain seq x y z
N MET A 1 -18.82 -28.54 -3.86
CA MET A 1 -17.53 -27.90 -4.23
C MET A 1 -17.60 -26.37 -4.11
N GLN A 2 -18.70 -25.72 -4.51
CA GLN A 2 -18.86 -24.26 -4.38
C GLN A 2 -18.83 -23.76 -2.92
N SER A 3 -19.49 -24.50 -2.02
CA SER A 3 -19.66 -24.12 -0.61
C SER A 3 -18.34 -23.93 0.15
N ALA A 4 -17.34 -24.77 -0.10
CA ALA A 4 -16.04 -24.68 0.58
C ALA A 4 -15.26 -23.42 0.19
N TYR A 5 -15.45 -22.92 -1.04
CA TYR A 5 -14.86 -21.66 -1.49
C TYR A 5 -15.55 -20.46 -0.82
N ASP A 6 -16.88 -20.52 -0.71
CA ASP A 6 -17.67 -19.49 -0.04
C ASP A 6 -17.29 -19.37 1.45
N ASP A 7 -16.99 -20.49 2.11
CA ASP A 7 -16.56 -20.51 3.51
C ASP A 7 -15.15 -19.94 3.69
N LEU A 8 -14.22 -20.22 2.76
CA LEU A 8 -12.90 -19.61 2.77
C LEU A 8 -12.96 -18.09 2.50
N ALA A 9 -13.85 -17.65 1.62
CA ALA A 9 -14.08 -16.23 1.34
C ALA A 9 -14.61 -15.49 2.57
N LYS A 10 -15.57 -16.09 3.29
CA LYS A 10 -16.07 -15.57 4.58
C LYS A 10 -14.97 -15.50 5.63
N GLN A 11 -14.14 -16.53 5.74
CA GLN A 11 -13.03 -16.56 6.68
C GLN A 11 -12.02 -15.41 6.43
N ARG A 12 -11.68 -15.17 5.16
CA ARG A 12 -10.78 -14.07 4.77
C ARG A 12 -11.38 -12.69 5.07
N MET A 13 -12.67 -12.51 4.80
CA MET A 13 -13.39 -11.27 5.12
C MET A 13 -13.47 -11.02 6.63
N GLN A 14 -13.63 -12.09 7.42
CA GLN A 14 -13.67 -11.99 8.87
C GLN A 14 -12.28 -11.65 9.45
N GLN A 15 -11.21 -12.27 8.93
CA GLN A 15 -9.83 -11.92 9.27
C GLN A 15 -9.51 -10.47 8.93
N SER A 16 -9.88 -9.98 7.73
CA SER A 16 -9.61 -8.59 7.34
C SER A 16 -10.36 -7.58 8.22
N ARG A 17 -11.63 -7.86 8.55
CA ARG A 17 -12.43 -7.01 9.45
C ARG A 17 -11.82 -6.92 10.85
N ALA A 18 -11.31 -8.03 11.38
CA ALA A 18 -10.64 -8.05 12.69
C ALA A 18 -9.39 -7.15 12.69
N LEU A 19 -8.54 -7.26 11.66
CA LEU A 19 -7.36 -6.42 11.50
C LEU A 19 -7.71 -4.94 11.34
N CYS A 20 -8.79 -4.61 10.62
CA CYS A 20 -9.25 -3.23 10.48
C CYS A 20 -9.80 -2.65 11.79
N SER A 21 -10.44 -3.46 12.65
CA SER A 21 -10.94 -3.01 13.94
C SER A 21 -9.84 -2.77 14.99
N GLU A 22 -8.69 -3.41 14.85
CA GLU A 22 -7.52 -3.15 15.71
C GLU A 22 -6.90 -1.75 15.47
N ALA A 23 -7.21 -1.09 14.35
CA ALA A 23 -6.71 0.25 14.03
C ALA A 23 -7.28 1.37 14.93
N GLY A 24 -8.14 1.04 15.89
CA GLY A 24 -8.72 1.97 16.84
C GLY A 24 -9.89 2.79 16.24
N PRO A 25 -10.83 3.30 17.08
CA PRO A 25 -12.06 3.95 16.59
C PRO A 25 -11.84 5.30 15.91
N GLY A 26 -10.69 5.92 16.13
CA GLY A 26 -10.28 7.14 15.44
C GLY A 26 -9.49 6.74 14.22
N GLY A 27 -10.15 6.67 13.05
CA GLY A 27 -9.50 6.35 11.78
C GLY A 27 -8.11 6.97 11.67
N LEU A 28 -7.16 6.20 11.10
CA LEU A 28 -5.76 6.59 11.05
C LEU A 28 -5.64 8.04 10.57
N ASN A 29 -5.08 8.91 11.40
CA ASN A 29 -4.89 10.32 11.04
C ASN A 29 -3.75 10.38 10.02
N LEU A 30 -4.08 10.11 8.75
CA LEU A 30 -3.11 10.01 7.66
C LEU A 30 -2.56 11.39 7.23
N GLY A 31 -3.05 12.47 7.85
CA GLY A 31 -2.60 13.83 7.60
C GLY A 31 -2.76 14.28 6.14
N LYS A 32 -2.37 15.51 5.85
CA LYS A 32 -2.11 15.94 4.46
C LYS A 32 -0.71 15.46 4.09
N LYS A 33 -0.57 14.65 3.05
CA LYS A 33 0.74 14.28 2.50
C LYS A 33 1.38 15.54 1.91
N ILE A 34 2.40 16.05 2.59
CA ILE A 34 3.22 17.15 2.08
C ILE A 34 4.31 16.52 1.22
N SER A 35 4.23 16.72 -0.10
CA SER A 35 5.14 16.13 -1.09
C SER A 35 6.48 16.85 -1.18
N ILE A 36 6.54 18.12 -0.74
CA ILE A 36 7.76 18.93 -0.75
C ILE A 36 8.19 19.18 0.70
N PRO A 37 9.31 18.61 1.15
CA PRO A 37 9.89 18.92 2.44
C PRO A 37 10.19 20.42 2.53
N LYS A 38 9.71 21.09 3.58
CA LYS A 38 10.18 22.43 3.97
C LYS A 38 11.43 22.25 4.84
N ASP A 39 12.33 23.24 4.86
CA ASP A 39 13.57 23.17 5.65
C ASP A 39 13.31 22.92 7.14
N VAL A 40 12.28 23.56 7.70
CA VAL A 40 11.81 23.31 9.07
C VAL A 40 11.44 21.83 9.29
N MET A 41 10.80 21.17 8.32
CA MET A 41 10.47 19.74 8.46
C MET A 41 11.71 18.84 8.40
N MET A 42 12.80 19.26 7.75
CA MET A 42 14.07 18.52 7.76
C MET A 42 14.74 18.61 9.13
N GLU A 43 14.73 19.79 9.74
CA GLU A 43 15.25 19.99 11.10
C GLU A 43 14.44 19.18 12.14
N GLU A 44 13.12 19.16 12.02
CA GLU A 44 12.24 18.33 12.87
C GLU A 44 12.44 16.81 12.69
N LEU A 45 12.85 16.37 11.49
CA LEU A 45 13.19 14.96 11.22
C LEU A 45 14.57 14.56 11.76
N ASN A 46 15.43 15.54 12.08
CA ASN A 46 16.71 15.29 12.74
C ASN A 46 16.55 15.10 14.26
N LEU A 47 15.51 15.68 14.86
CA LEU A 47 15.17 15.53 16.27
C LEU A 47 14.64 14.12 16.58
N GLN A 48 15.37 13.31 17.37
CA GLN A 48 14.97 11.92 17.72
C GLN A 48 13.79 11.81 18.70
N SER A 49 13.17 12.94 19.07
CA SER A 49 12.13 13.02 20.09
C SER A 49 10.76 12.51 19.64
N ASN A 50 10.47 12.44 18.34
CA ASN A 50 9.18 12.00 17.82
C ASN A 50 9.26 10.66 17.06
N ARG A 51 8.14 9.92 17.00
CA ARG A 51 8.09 8.61 16.31
C ARG A 51 8.37 8.74 14.80
N GLY A 52 7.96 9.85 14.19
CA GLY A 52 8.13 10.12 12.77
C GLY A 52 9.60 10.25 12.34
N SER A 53 10.41 11.01 13.09
CA SER A 53 11.85 11.19 12.83
C SER A 53 12.62 9.89 12.95
N ARG A 54 12.30 9.07 13.96
CA ARG A 54 12.86 7.72 14.10
C ARG A 54 12.55 6.83 12.90
N MET A 55 11.29 6.83 12.46
CA MET A 55 10.88 6.05 11.27
C MET A 55 11.54 6.55 9.99
N PHE A 56 11.80 7.86 9.86
CA PHE A 56 12.51 8.43 8.72
C PHE A 56 13.97 7.98 8.69
N GLN A 57 14.69 8.05 9.81
CA GLN A 57 16.07 7.57 9.93
C GLN A 57 16.18 6.08 9.63
N GLU A 58 15.26 5.26 10.15
CA GLU A 58 15.23 3.83 9.86
C GLU A 58 14.93 3.51 8.39
N ARG A 59 14.19 4.37 7.68
CA ARG A 59 14.00 4.23 6.22
C ARG A 59 15.25 4.56 5.44
N LEU A 60 16.02 5.55 5.85
CA LEU A 60 17.30 5.90 5.22
C LEU A 60 18.35 4.80 5.39
N LYS A 61 18.32 4.10 6.52
CA LYS A 61 19.20 2.94 6.78
C LYS A 61 18.82 1.69 6.00
N ARG A 62 17.62 1.63 5.41
CA ARG A 62 17.26 0.49 4.56
C ARG A 62 18.23 0.48 3.39
N PRO A 63 18.86 -0.67 3.09
CA PRO A 63 19.62 -0.79 1.87
C PRO A 63 18.72 -0.36 0.73
N LEU A 64 19.23 0.48 -0.18
CA LEU A 64 18.56 0.71 -1.45
C LEU A 64 18.19 -0.68 -2.00
N PRO A 65 16.94 -0.89 -2.45
CA PRO A 65 16.63 -2.13 -3.14
C PRO A 65 17.71 -2.30 -4.20
N GLN A 66 18.47 -3.42 -4.12
CA GLN A 66 19.41 -3.84 -5.15
C GLN A 66 18.77 -3.46 -6.48
N ALA A 67 19.44 -2.58 -7.23
CA ALA A 67 18.85 -1.89 -8.37
C ALA A 67 17.97 -2.88 -9.12
N SER A 68 16.66 -2.60 -9.15
CA SER A 68 15.75 -3.43 -9.92
C SER A 68 16.37 -3.50 -11.31
N PRO A 69 16.63 -4.70 -11.87
CA PRO A 69 17.15 -4.78 -13.23
C PRO A 69 16.27 -3.89 -14.11
N PRO A 70 16.88 -3.08 -14.99
CA PRO A 70 16.13 -2.11 -15.77
C PRO A 70 14.94 -2.80 -16.38
N LEU A 71 13.74 -2.23 -16.18
CA LEU A 71 12.51 -2.74 -16.76
C LEU A 71 12.76 -2.88 -18.27
N THR A 72 13.06 -4.10 -18.71
CA THR A 72 12.99 -4.43 -20.12
C THR A 72 11.56 -4.14 -20.51
N LYS A 73 11.40 -3.26 -21.50
CA LYS A 73 10.09 -2.88 -22.03
C LYS A 73 9.38 -4.17 -22.41
N VAL A 74 8.45 -4.62 -21.57
CA VAL A 74 7.55 -5.70 -21.93
C VAL A 74 6.74 -5.18 -23.12
N PRO A 75 6.79 -5.84 -24.29
CA PRO A 75 5.94 -5.45 -25.40
C PRO A 75 4.48 -5.55 -24.94
N PRO A 76 3.59 -4.65 -25.39
CA PRO A 76 2.19 -4.71 -25.02
C PRO A 76 1.63 -6.07 -25.47
N THR A 77 1.31 -6.93 -24.50
CA THR A 77 0.55 -8.15 -24.77
C THR A 77 -0.85 -7.71 -25.19
N SER A 78 -1.23 -8.09 -26.41
CA SER A 78 -2.46 -7.71 -27.12
C SER A 78 -3.77 -8.26 -26.53
N CYS A 79 -3.84 -8.57 -25.24
CA CYS A 79 -5.07 -9.05 -24.63
C CYS A 79 -5.85 -7.91 -23.94
N GLY A 80 -6.18 -6.87 -24.69
CA GLY A 80 -7.38 -6.08 -24.41
C GLY A 80 -8.58 -6.94 -24.80
N ARG A 81 -9.20 -7.63 -23.83
CA ARG A 81 -10.54 -8.18 -24.06
C ARG A 81 -11.50 -7.00 -24.00
N ASP A 82 -12.03 -6.62 -25.16
CA ASP A 82 -13.19 -5.76 -25.24
C ASP A 82 -14.36 -6.44 -24.51
N ILE A 83 -14.83 -5.85 -23.41
CA ILE A 83 -15.97 -6.36 -22.61
C ILE A 83 -17.30 -5.98 -23.28
N SER A 84 -17.25 -5.33 -24.45
CA SER A 84 -18.43 -4.73 -25.10
C SER A 84 -19.26 -5.70 -25.94
N SER A 85 -18.95 -7.00 -26.01
CA SER A 85 -19.71 -7.96 -26.83
C SER A 85 -20.55 -9.00 -26.06
N GLU A 86 -20.61 -8.96 -24.72
CA GLU A 86 -21.48 -9.88 -23.94
C GLU A 86 -22.78 -9.22 -23.43
N ILE A 87 -23.32 -8.27 -24.21
CA ILE A 87 -24.73 -7.89 -24.10
C ILE A 87 -25.35 -7.95 -25.49
N SER A 88 -25.58 -9.17 -25.99
CA SER A 88 -26.61 -9.43 -26.99
C SER A 88 -26.99 -10.92 -27.00
N CYS A 89 -28.24 -11.16 -26.60
CA CYS A 89 -29.03 -12.41 -26.63
C CYS A 89 -28.69 -13.50 -25.60
#